data_AF-A0A084B2P6-F1
#
_entry.id   AF-A0A084B2P6-F1
#
_cell.length_a   1.000
_cell.length_b   1.000
_cell.length_c   1.000
_cell.angle_alpha   90.00
_cell.angle_beta   90.00
_cell.angle_gamma   90.00
#
_symmetry.space_group_name_H-M   'P 1'
#
loop_
_entity.id
_entity.type
_entity.pdbx_description
1 polymer ?
#
loop_
_entity_poly.entity_id
_entity_poly.type
_entity_poly.pdbx_seq_one_letter_code
_entity_poly.pdbx_strand_id
1 'polypeptide(L)'
;MSFLIGGGYDPGNLYVGLVRDEDGEILLKQTGINDEAMIRIVWDTSEWAGEPVHIVITDQSTSECWGHINFDDLRVGCPALGACNGQLTFNVLGQANQPARDSMETCELFAADPMRPQYHYTQYQGWINDPAGLSQWNGKHHLFSQFYPDDPFWAVFGM
;
A
#
# COMPACT_ATOMS: atom_id res chain seq x y z
N MET A 1 -3.55 -14.31 8.91
CA MET A 1 -2.93 -13.17 8.18
C MET A 1 -2.71 -11.97 9.12
N SER A 2 -1.99 -10.94 8.71
CA SER A 2 -1.81 -9.71 9.52
C SER A 2 -1.54 -8.49 8.66
N PHE A 3 -1.84 -7.29 9.14
CA PHE A 3 -1.64 -6.03 8.42
C PHE A 3 -1.50 -4.86 9.40
N LEU A 4 -1.11 -3.69 8.92
CA LEU A 4 -1.16 -2.44 9.66
C LEU A 4 -2.44 -1.67 9.29
N ILE A 5 -3.10 -1.08 10.28
CA ILE A 5 -4.28 -0.24 10.09
C ILE A 5 -4.20 1.01 10.97
N GLY A 6 -4.73 2.12 10.45
CA GLY A 6 -4.89 3.39 11.14
C GLY A 6 -6.09 4.14 10.57
N GLY A 7 -6.36 5.34 11.09
CA GLY A 7 -7.47 6.19 10.71
C GLY A 7 -8.73 5.98 11.56
N GLY A 8 -9.88 6.25 10.96
CA GLY A 8 -11.18 6.36 11.63
C GLY A 8 -11.79 5.04 12.10
N TYR A 9 -12.58 5.14 13.17
CA TYR A 9 -13.47 4.09 13.64
C TYR A 9 -14.88 4.34 13.10
N ASP A 10 -15.23 3.68 11.99
CA ASP A 10 -16.60 3.62 11.50
C ASP A 10 -16.85 2.22 10.88
N PRO A 11 -17.46 1.28 11.63
CA PRO A 11 -17.71 -0.08 11.12
C PRO A 11 -18.61 -0.15 9.88
N GLY A 12 -19.38 0.90 9.60
CA GLY A 12 -20.26 1.01 8.44
C GLY A 12 -19.52 1.49 7.20
N ASN A 13 -18.59 2.44 7.37
CA ASN A 13 -18.03 3.19 6.23
C ASN A 13 -16.49 3.20 6.16
N LEU A 14 -15.78 2.83 7.22
CA LEU A 14 -14.31 2.87 7.34
C LEU A 14 -13.78 1.54 7.89
N TYR A 15 -13.54 0.58 7.00
CA TYR A 15 -13.04 -0.73 7.42
C TYR A 15 -12.23 -1.46 6.36
N VAL A 16 -11.40 -2.39 6.83
CA VAL A 16 -10.80 -3.45 6.02
C VAL A 16 -11.59 -4.72 6.27
N GLY A 17 -12.02 -5.39 5.20
CA GLY A 17 -12.76 -6.64 5.23
C GLY A 17 -12.03 -7.78 4.53
N LEU A 18 -12.13 -8.99 5.08
CA LEU A 18 -11.83 -10.22 4.35
C LEU A 18 -13.14 -10.74 3.76
N VAL A 19 -13.17 -10.96 2.45
CA VAL A 19 -14.39 -11.34 1.72
C VAL A 19 -14.17 -12.68 1.03
N ARG A 20 -15.13 -13.59 1.17
CA ARG A 20 -15.14 -14.86 0.43
C ARG A 20 -15.59 -14.60 -1.01
N ASP A 21 -14.86 -15.14 -1.97
CA ASP A 21 -15.15 -14.91 -3.39
C ASP A 21 -16.43 -15.62 -3.86
N GLU A 22 -16.80 -16.74 -3.22
CA GLU A 22 -17.94 -17.58 -3.63
C GLU A 22 -19.29 -16.86 -3.49
N ASP A 23 -19.50 -16.16 -2.39
CA ASP A 23 -20.78 -15.58 -1.99
C ASP A 23 -20.71 -14.09 -1.66
N GLY A 24 -19.51 -13.51 -1.62
CA GLY A 24 -19.29 -12.12 -1.22
C GLY A 24 -19.47 -11.88 0.28
N GLU A 25 -19.49 -12.92 1.11
CA GLU A 25 -19.63 -12.79 2.55
C GLU A 25 -18.38 -12.12 3.15
N ILE A 26 -18.59 -11.10 3.99
CA ILE A 26 -17.52 -10.49 4.79
C ILE A 26 -17.26 -11.41 6.00
N LEU A 27 -16.16 -12.14 5.95
CA LEU A 27 -15.73 -13.11 6.96
C LEU A 27 -15.15 -12.42 8.21
N LEU A 28 -14.33 -11.39 7.99
CA LEU A 28 -13.70 -10.60 9.03
C LEU A 28 -13.75 -9.12 8.65
N LYS A 29 -13.82 -8.26 9.67
CA LYS A 29 -13.85 -6.80 9.50
C LYS A 29 -13.05 -6.12 10.60
N GLN A 30 -12.26 -5.11 10.24
CA GLN A 30 -11.47 -4.33 11.19
C GLN A 30 -11.51 -2.84 10.81
N THR A 31 -11.66 -1.98 11.80
CA THR A 31 -11.60 -0.51 11.64
C THR A 31 -10.29 0.03 12.22
N GLY A 32 -10.00 1.30 11.93
CA GLY A 32 -9.05 2.08 12.70
C GLY A 32 -9.56 2.37 14.12
N ILE A 33 -8.70 3.00 14.93
CA ILE A 33 -8.96 3.30 16.34
C ILE A 33 -9.16 4.81 16.62
N ASN A 34 -9.53 5.57 15.58
CA ASN A 34 -9.52 7.03 15.60
C ASN A 34 -8.13 7.63 15.88
N ASP A 35 -7.10 7.06 15.24
CA ASP A 35 -5.71 7.51 15.36
C ASP A 35 -4.98 7.26 14.04
N GLU A 36 -4.11 8.18 13.62
CA GLU A 36 -3.25 8.01 12.44
C GLU A 36 -2.16 6.96 12.67
N ALA A 37 -1.83 6.69 13.93
CA ALA A 37 -0.85 5.67 14.29
C ALA A 37 -1.29 4.30 13.77
N MET A 38 -0.44 3.72 12.92
CA MET A 38 -0.66 2.40 12.33
C MET A 38 -0.36 1.30 13.34
N ILE A 39 -1.36 0.49 13.66
CA ILE A 39 -1.24 -0.66 14.56
C ILE A 39 -1.31 -1.98 13.81
N ARG A 40 -0.57 -2.99 14.28
CA ARG A 40 -0.60 -4.33 13.68
C ARG A 40 -1.82 -5.10 14.16
N ILE A 41 -2.60 -5.55 13.20
CA ILE A 41 -3.72 -6.47 13.38
C ILE A 41 -3.31 -7.84 12.91
N VAL A 42 -3.68 -8.85 13.68
CA VAL A 42 -3.49 -10.25 13.32
C VAL A 42 -4.86 -10.90 13.30
N TRP A 43 -5.18 -11.50 12.17
CA TRP A 43 -6.37 -12.32 12.00
C TRP A 43 -5.95 -13.78 11.91
N ASP A 44 -6.59 -14.65 12.71
CA ASP A 44 -6.57 -16.07 12.43
C ASP A 44 -7.53 -16.33 11.27
N THR A 45 -7.00 -16.85 10.17
CA THR A 45 -7.74 -17.14 8.94
C THR A 45 -7.61 -18.60 8.57
N SER A 46 -7.22 -19.46 9.52
CA SER A 46 -7.02 -20.89 9.30
C SER A 46 -8.29 -21.61 8.88
N GLU A 47 -9.45 -21.12 9.32
CA GLU A 47 -10.78 -21.66 8.97
C GLU A 47 -11.03 -21.67 7.45
N TRP A 48 -10.55 -20.65 6.72
CA TRP A 48 -10.78 -20.48 5.28
C TRP A 48 -9.53 -20.82 4.45
N ALA A 49 -8.61 -21.61 5.00
CA ALA A 49 -7.39 -21.98 4.30
C ALA A 49 -7.68 -22.79 3.03
N GLY A 50 -7.27 -22.26 1.87
CA GLY A 50 -7.50 -22.89 0.58
C GLY A 50 -8.79 -22.43 -0.13
N GLU A 51 -9.64 -21.64 0.54
CA GLU A 51 -10.77 -20.96 -0.10
C GLU A 51 -10.28 -19.66 -0.78
N PRO A 52 -10.77 -19.33 -2.00
CA PRO A 52 -10.51 -18.04 -2.62
C PRO A 52 -11.18 -16.90 -1.83
N VAL A 53 -10.36 -15.93 -1.43
CA VAL A 53 -10.77 -14.75 -0.67
C VAL A 53 -10.01 -13.51 -1.16
N HIS A 54 -10.59 -12.34 -0.97
CA HIS A 54 -9.94 -11.06 -1.23
C HIS A 54 -10.10 -10.07 -0.07
N ILE A 55 -9.25 -9.04 -0.06
CA ILE A 55 -9.36 -7.93 0.88
C ILE A 55 -10.13 -6.79 0.22
N VAL A 56 -11.08 -6.22 0.96
CA VAL A 56 -11.78 -4.99 0.60
C VAL A 56 -11.40 -3.90 1.59
N ILE A 57 -10.99 -2.74 1.07
CA ILE A 57 -10.75 -1.54 1.87
C ILE A 57 -11.89 -0.58 1.55
N THR A 58 -12.73 -0.30 2.55
CA THR A 58 -13.88 0.58 2.44
C THR A 58 -13.55 1.90 3.11
N ASP A 59 -13.52 2.95 2.30
CA ASP A 59 -13.47 4.34 2.74
C ASP A 59 -14.63 5.10 2.08
N GLN A 60 -15.77 5.15 2.78
CA GLN A 60 -17.02 5.77 2.32
C GLN A 60 -17.45 6.94 3.21
N SER A 61 -16.57 7.39 4.10
CA SER A 61 -16.83 8.54 4.93
C SER A 61 -16.98 9.80 4.08
N THR A 62 -17.97 10.62 4.42
CA THR A 62 -18.20 11.93 3.80
C THR A 62 -17.76 13.09 4.68
N SER A 63 -17.09 12.79 5.80
CA SER A 63 -16.59 13.81 6.73
C SER A 63 -15.43 14.60 6.11
N GLU A 64 -15.47 15.92 6.21
CA GLU A 64 -14.49 16.81 5.58
C GLU A 64 -13.16 16.94 6.35
N CYS A 65 -13.10 16.44 7.59
CA CYS A 65 -11.95 16.63 8.48
C CYS A 65 -11.35 15.32 9.02
N TRP A 66 -12.20 14.38 9.44
CA TRP A 66 -11.79 13.13 10.06
C TRP A 66 -12.71 12.00 9.60
N GLY A 67 -12.13 10.94 9.07
CA GLY A 67 -12.87 9.79 8.59
C GLY A 67 -12.28 9.28 7.29
N HIS A 68 -11.09 8.70 7.39
CA HIS A 68 -10.41 7.96 6.34
C HIS A 68 -9.84 6.69 6.96
N ILE A 69 -9.37 5.76 6.13
CA ILE A 69 -8.69 4.55 6.59
C ILE A 69 -7.30 4.41 5.98
N ASN A 70 -6.31 4.09 6.81
CA ASN A 70 -4.96 3.78 6.38
C ASN A 70 -4.76 2.25 6.46
N PHE A 71 -4.11 1.66 5.45
CA PHE A 71 -3.84 0.23 5.40
C PHE A 71 -2.48 -0.04 4.78
N ASP A 72 -1.66 -0.88 5.41
CA ASP A 72 -0.31 -1.21 4.94
C ASP A 72 0.17 -2.59 5.44
N ASP A 73 1.32 -3.06 4.91
CA ASP A 73 2.10 -4.22 5.38
C ASP A 73 1.26 -5.48 5.64
N LEU A 74 0.47 -5.85 4.62
CA LEU A 74 -0.29 -7.10 4.54
C LEU A 74 0.66 -8.30 4.43
N ARG A 75 0.50 -9.24 5.35
CA ARG A 75 1.28 -10.47 5.46
C ARG A 75 0.35 -11.68 5.54
N VAL A 76 0.63 -12.70 4.74
CA VAL A 76 -0.11 -13.96 4.69
C VAL A 76 0.77 -15.13 5.09
N GLY A 77 0.13 -16.21 5.56
CA GLY A 77 0.82 -17.42 6.00
C GLY A 77 1.78 -17.18 7.18
N CYS A 78 2.87 -17.91 7.15
CA CYS A 78 3.98 -17.91 8.11
C CYS A 78 4.45 -16.50 8.58
N PRO A 79 4.72 -15.53 7.69
CA PRO A 79 5.03 -14.13 8.02
C PRO A 79 4.02 -13.38 8.92
N ALA A 80 2.76 -13.82 8.97
CA ALA A 80 1.70 -13.10 9.67
C ALA A 80 1.87 -13.06 11.20
N LEU A 81 2.58 -14.04 11.77
CA LEU A 81 2.81 -14.14 13.22
C LEU A 81 4.21 -13.66 13.64
N GLY A 82 5.04 -13.20 12.69
CA GLY A 82 6.45 -12.91 12.95
C GLY A 82 7.29 -14.13 13.40
N ALA A 83 6.72 -15.34 13.31
CA ALA A 83 7.20 -16.54 13.98
C ALA A 83 8.15 -17.41 13.12
N CYS A 84 8.37 -17.06 11.86
CA CYS A 84 9.15 -17.89 10.96
C CYS A 84 10.60 -17.43 10.97
N ASN A 85 11.46 -18.06 11.77
CA ASN A 85 12.94 -18.11 11.73
C ASN A 85 13.70 -17.00 10.95
N GLY A 86 13.26 -15.74 11.00
CA GLY A 86 13.71 -14.67 10.10
C GLY A 86 13.35 -14.83 8.61
N GLN A 87 12.62 -15.88 8.20
CA GLN A 87 12.26 -16.12 6.80
C GLN A 87 10.84 -15.62 6.54
N LEU A 88 10.76 -14.32 6.28
CA LEU A 88 9.61 -13.77 5.58
C LEU A 88 9.61 -14.38 4.16
N THR A 89 8.74 -15.34 3.88
CA THR A 89 8.46 -15.73 2.48
C THR A 89 7.55 -14.66 1.89
N PHE A 90 8.18 -13.57 1.47
CA PHE A 90 7.71 -12.83 0.31
C PHE A 90 8.03 -13.68 -0.92
N ASN A 91 7.26 -13.56 -1.99
CA ASN A 91 7.89 -13.69 -3.30
C ASN A 91 8.97 -12.60 -3.32
N VAL A 92 10.23 -12.97 -3.10
CA VAL A 92 11.35 -12.03 -3.09
C VAL A 92 11.55 -11.58 -4.53
N LEU A 93 10.96 -10.44 -4.85
CA LEU A 93 11.50 -9.53 -5.84
C LEU A 93 12.18 -8.40 -5.04
N GLY A 94 13.42 -8.63 -4.58
CA GLY A 94 14.22 -7.53 -4.04
C GLY A 94 15.36 -7.80 -3.05
N GLN A 95 16.26 -6.82 -3.06
CA GLN A 95 17.27 -6.37 -2.09
C GLN A 95 18.61 -7.10 -1.91
N ALA A 96 18.70 -8.43 -1.88
CA ALA A 96 20.02 -9.10 -1.89
C ALA A 96 20.73 -8.96 -3.26
N ASN A 97 19.98 -8.51 -4.28
CA ASN A 97 20.44 -8.24 -5.64
C ASN A 97 20.25 -6.75 -6.01
N GLN A 98 20.29 -5.82 -5.04
CA GLN A 98 20.34 -4.41 -5.43
C GLN A 98 21.64 -4.18 -6.22
N PRO A 99 21.54 -3.67 -7.45
CA PRO A 99 22.72 -3.44 -8.26
C PRO A 99 23.57 -2.37 -7.58
N ALA A 100 24.89 -2.53 -7.59
CA ALA A 100 25.78 -1.45 -7.17
C ALA A 100 25.45 -0.17 -7.95
N ARG A 101 25.67 1.00 -7.33
CA ARG A 101 25.53 2.31 -8.00
C ARG A 101 26.30 2.25 -9.33
N ASP A 102 25.61 2.51 -10.44
CA ASP A 102 26.09 2.42 -11.84
C ASP A 102 26.26 1.02 -12.46
N SER A 103 25.69 -0.04 -11.89
CA SER A 103 25.82 -1.41 -12.45
C SER A 103 24.69 -1.86 -13.38
N MET A 104 23.60 -1.10 -13.49
CA MET A 104 22.44 -1.40 -14.34
C MET A 104 21.81 -0.12 -14.90
N GLU A 105 21.04 -0.26 -15.98
CA GLU A 105 20.27 0.85 -16.54
C GLU A 105 19.18 1.32 -15.58
N THR A 106 18.82 2.60 -15.66
CA THR A 106 17.89 3.26 -14.74
C THR A 106 16.56 2.52 -14.57
N CYS A 107 15.97 2.01 -15.65
CA CYS A 107 14.72 1.24 -15.59
C CYS A 107 14.84 -0.07 -14.80
N GLU A 108 16.01 -0.71 -14.83
CA GLU A 108 16.24 -1.98 -14.14
C GLU A 108 16.51 -1.76 -12.66
N LEU A 109 17.20 -0.68 -12.30
CA LEU A 109 17.31 -0.20 -10.91
C LEU A 109 15.93 0.10 -10.32
N PHE A 110 15.03 0.72 -11.09
CA PHE A 110 13.66 0.99 -10.64
C PHE A 110 12.83 -0.25 -10.37
N ALA A 111 12.94 -1.26 -11.24
CA ALA A 111 12.24 -2.53 -11.05
C ALA A 111 12.79 -3.33 -9.85
N ALA A 112 14.04 -3.11 -9.47
CA ALA A 112 14.73 -3.84 -8.40
C ALA A 112 14.58 -3.19 -7.00
N ASP A 113 13.95 -2.02 -6.88
CA ASP A 113 13.71 -1.35 -5.61
C ASP A 113 12.48 -1.95 -4.89
N PRO A 114 12.67 -2.75 -3.81
CA PRO A 114 11.56 -3.39 -3.12
C PRO A 114 10.72 -2.44 -2.27
N MET A 115 11.22 -1.24 -1.99
CA MET A 115 10.46 -0.20 -1.29
C MET A 115 9.61 0.62 -2.26
N ARG A 116 9.81 0.44 -3.58
CA ARG A 116 9.07 1.17 -4.59
C ARG A 116 7.75 0.48 -4.94
N PRO A 117 6.61 1.15 -4.77
CA PRO A 117 5.30 0.63 -5.17
C PRO A 117 5.26 0.22 -6.64
N GLN A 118 4.82 -1.02 -6.89
CA GLN A 118 4.73 -1.58 -8.25
C GLN A 118 3.42 -1.22 -8.97
N TYR A 119 2.37 -0.91 -8.20
CA TYR A 119 1.01 -0.64 -8.70
C TYR A 119 0.48 0.75 -8.32
N HIS A 120 1.35 1.62 -7.78
CA HIS A 120 1.02 3.01 -7.50
C HIS A 120 1.93 3.91 -8.33
N TYR A 121 1.38 5.04 -8.78
CA TYR A 121 2.17 6.05 -9.48
C TYR A 121 3.31 6.53 -8.58
N THR A 122 4.53 6.46 -9.10
CA THR A 122 5.74 6.99 -8.48
C THR A 122 6.60 7.60 -9.58
N GLN A 123 7.27 8.72 -9.31
CA GLN A 123 8.21 9.27 -10.28
C GLN A 123 9.53 8.57 -10.18
N TYR A 124 10.22 8.47 -11.30
CA TYR A 124 11.46 7.71 -11.41
C TYR A 124 12.39 8.10 -10.25
N GLN A 125 12.78 9.35 -10.05
CA GLN A 125 13.64 9.71 -8.90
C GLN A 125 13.06 10.83 -8.03
N GLY A 126 13.84 11.27 -7.05
CA GLY A 126 13.63 12.53 -6.33
C GLY A 126 12.38 12.58 -5.44
N TRP A 127 11.84 13.79 -5.28
CA TRP A 127 10.67 14.08 -4.47
C TRP A 127 9.44 14.36 -5.32
N ILE A 128 8.31 13.79 -4.91
CA ILE A 128 6.99 14.05 -5.49
C ILE A 128 6.02 14.41 -4.39
N ASN A 129 5.06 15.27 -4.70
CA ASN A 129 3.94 15.55 -3.81
C ASN A 129 2.67 15.70 -4.64
N ASP A 130 1.98 16.83 -4.50
CA ASP A 130 0.60 17.01 -4.88
C ASP A 130 0.34 16.57 -6.33
N PRO A 131 -0.68 15.74 -6.57
CA PRO A 131 -1.14 15.45 -7.93
C PRO A 131 -1.66 16.75 -8.56
N ALA A 132 -1.37 16.93 -9.84
CA ALA A 132 -1.74 18.10 -10.61
C ALA A 132 -2.31 17.70 -11.98
N GLY A 133 -3.14 18.55 -12.56
CA GLY A 133 -3.57 18.44 -13.96
C GLY A 133 -4.26 17.13 -14.34
N LEU A 134 -4.95 16.46 -13.40
CA LEU A 134 -5.75 15.27 -13.70
C LEU A 134 -6.80 15.62 -14.76
N SER A 135 -6.67 15.06 -15.95
CA SER A 135 -7.53 15.39 -17.09
C SER A 135 -7.71 14.17 -18.00
N GLN A 136 -8.84 14.12 -18.69
CA GLN A 136 -9.08 13.13 -19.74
C GLN A 136 -9.02 13.82 -21.10
N TRP A 137 -8.17 13.31 -21.99
CA TRP A 137 -8.03 13.84 -23.34
C TRP A 137 -7.80 12.71 -24.34
N ASN A 138 -8.55 12.72 -25.44
CA ASN A 138 -8.48 11.73 -26.51
C ASN A 138 -8.52 10.26 -26.04
N GLY A 139 -9.43 9.96 -25.09
CA GLY A 139 -9.59 8.60 -24.52
C GLY A 139 -8.50 8.18 -23.54
N LYS A 140 -7.61 9.07 -23.12
CA LYS A 140 -6.54 8.80 -22.15
C LYS A 140 -6.68 9.68 -20.91
N HIS A 141 -6.29 9.14 -19.76
CA HIS A 141 -6.13 9.89 -18.53
C HIS A 141 -4.70 10.43 -18.44
N HIS A 142 -4.57 11.71 -18.12
CA HIS A 142 -3.33 12.42 -17.89
C HIS A 142 -3.27 12.79 -16.41
N LEU A 143 -2.15 12.50 -15.76
CA LEU A 143 -1.85 12.85 -14.37
C LEU A 143 -0.47 13.49 -14.34
N PHE A 144 -0.35 14.62 -13.67
CA PHE A 144 0.90 15.30 -13.38
C PHE A 144 1.12 15.29 -11.86
N SER A 145 2.32 15.64 -11.42
CA SER A 145 2.60 15.91 -10.01
C SER A 145 3.62 17.04 -9.91
N GLN A 146 3.64 17.73 -8.77
CA GLN A 146 4.84 18.46 -8.37
C GLN A 146 6.01 17.47 -8.26
N PHE A 147 7.18 17.87 -8.76
CA PHE A 147 8.32 16.99 -8.94
C PHE A 147 9.63 17.77 -8.76
N TYR A 148 10.49 17.29 -7.87
CA TYR A 148 11.86 17.74 -7.72
C TYR A 148 12.82 16.57 -7.95
N PRO A 149 13.58 16.55 -9.06
CA PRO A 149 14.37 15.38 -9.45
C PRO A 149 15.63 15.16 -8.62
N ASP A 150 16.17 16.21 -7.99
CA ASP A 150 17.57 16.19 -7.53
C ASP A 150 17.75 15.64 -6.12
N ASP A 151 16.73 15.74 -5.26
CA ASP A 151 16.82 15.34 -3.85
C ASP A 151 15.47 14.74 -3.37
N PRO A 152 15.47 13.77 -2.43
CA PRO A 152 14.26 13.29 -1.73
C PRO A 152 13.62 14.32 -0.76
N PHE A 153 13.80 15.62 -0.96
CA PHE A 153 13.12 16.66 -0.18
C PHE A 153 12.41 17.66 -1.09
N TRP A 154 11.45 18.37 -0.52
CA TRP A 154 10.81 19.47 -1.24
C TRP A 154 11.81 20.58 -1.58
N ALA A 155 11.67 21.19 -2.76
CA ALA A 155 12.42 22.37 -3.18
C ALA A 155 11.57 23.31 -4.05
N VAL A 156 12.00 24.56 -4.12
CA VAL A 156 11.50 25.56 -5.08
C VAL A 156 12.41 25.58 -6.30
N PHE A 157 11.84 25.65 -7.51
CA PHE A 157 12.62 25.87 -8.72
C PHE A 157 13.32 27.24 -8.66
N GLY A 158 14.64 27.23 -8.46
CA GLY A 158 15.51 28.39 -8.55
C GLY A 158 16.39 28.64 -7.32
N MET A 159 17.50 27.89 -7.22
CA MET A 159 18.78 28.37 -6.66
C MET A 159 19.93 27.53 -7.19
#